data_AF-A0A3A0BNT8-F1
#
_entry.id   AF-A0A3A0BNT8-F1
#
_cell.length_a   1.000
_cell.length_b   1.000
_cell.length_c   1.000
_cell.angle_alpha   90.00
_cell.angle_beta   90.00
_cell.angle_gamma   90.00
#
_symmetry.space_group_name_H-M   'P 1'
#
loop_
_entity.id
_entity.type
_entity.pdbx_description
1 polymer ?
#
loop_
_entity_poly.entity_id
_entity_poly.type
_entity_poly.pdbx_seq_one_letter_code
_entity_poly.pdbx_strand_id
1 'polypeptide(L)'
;MTLAVSIVIALIVPVIFLFLLRRLDLHKTAKFKKNIATLGCGALAYLLAVQVNRAVANSGLLTWTEIIRYMAPFGEEIFKSLILIRLVNRADFNYIVDGALYGFGAGIGFAVFENVEYVRGTEIERALFLAVARVFSTNLVHAAGSGLIGAALAFHRGMKDKRLGAYAILGGYAIAIVFHGVFNTMVNAGTFLAVAIGYGMIGAALIWYFIRRGMDEQREWVGEKLGMQDRVTKEETRAVTGIGKMMETLIAPFEERFGGEKVPLVRELLYTQAEMGIKRKLLEATPSPARKKEVEDIIQGLYETMESLRKRIGVYPMMFIREVYLAQSVNAWSVLNARIAESGAGQKGGGVWDLAGRRIEESKAGEENP
;
A
#
# COMPACT_ATOMS: atom_id res chain seq x y z
N MET A 1 35.75 -19.35 -6.63
CA MET A 1 34.87 -19.43 -5.44
C MET A 1 34.14 -18.11 -5.18
N THR A 2 34.83 -16.98 -5.08
CA THR A 2 34.25 -15.64 -4.79
C THR A 2 33.12 -15.23 -5.74
N LEU A 3 33.29 -15.39 -7.06
CA LEU A 3 32.25 -15.06 -8.03
C LEU A 3 30.98 -15.90 -7.85
N ALA A 4 31.12 -17.21 -7.62
CA ALA A 4 29.98 -18.10 -7.38
C ALA A 4 29.20 -17.69 -6.11
N VAL A 5 29.91 -17.40 -5.01
CA VAL A 5 29.30 -16.90 -3.78
C VAL A 5 28.58 -15.57 -4.01
N SER A 6 29.19 -14.67 -4.78
CA SER A 6 28.61 -13.36 -5.12
C SER A 6 27.31 -13.49 -5.92
N ILE A 7 27.27 -14.40 -6.90
CA ILE A 7 26.06 -14.71 -7.68
C ILE A 7 24.97 -15.31 -6.78
N VAL A 8 25.33 -16.23 -5.88
CA VAL A 8 24.38 -16.82 -4.93
C VAL A 8 23.77 -15.74 -4.03
N ILE A 9 24.58 -14.80 -3.52
CA ILE A 9 24.08 -13.67 -2.72
C ILE A 9 23.14 -12.78 -3.55
N ALA A 10 23.54 -12.42 -4.77
CA ALA A 10 22.76 -11.59 -5.68
C ALA A 10 21.41 -12.21 -6.07
N LEU A 11 21.28 -13.54 -6.02
CA LEU A 11 20.06 -14.27 -6.38
C LEU A 11 19.19 -14.61 -5.18
N ILE A 12 19.77 -15.14 -4.10
CA ILE A 12 19.01 -15.73 -3.00
C ILE A 12 18.54 -14.67 -2.01
N VAL A 13 19.41 -13.75 -1.60
CA VAL A 13 19.08 -12.76 -0.57
C VAL A 13 17.87 -11.88 -0.93
N PRO A 14 17.71 -11.39 -2.18
CA PRO A 14 16.56 -10.58 -2.56
C PRO A 14 15.24 -11.37 -2.50
N VAL A 15 15.29 -12.65 -2.89
CA VAL A 15 14.12 -13.55 -2.86
C VAL A 15 13.72 -13.88 -1.42
N ILE A 16 14.70 -14.10 -0.54
CA ILE A 16 14.46 -14.25 0.89
C ILE A 16 13.82 -12.98 1.45
N PHE A 17 14.34 -11.81 1.11
CA PHE A 17 13.79 -10.53 1.57
C PHE A 17 12.32 -10.36 1.16
N LEU A 18 11.97 -10.69 -0.09
CA LEU A 18 10.58 -10.68 -0.56
C LEU A 18 9.69 -11.66 0.25
N PHE A 19 10.21 -12.84 0.58
CA PHE A 19 9.48 -13.82 1.41
C PHE A 19 9.32 -13.34 2.86
N LEU A 20 10.30 -12.64 3.41
CA LEU A 20 10.20 -12.01 4.73
C LEU A 20 9.20 -10.85 4.73
N LEU A 21 9.17 -10.01 3.69
CA LEU A 21 8.17 -8.95 3.54
C LEU A 21 6.74 -9.50 3.50
N ARG A 22 6.52 -10.71 2.97
CA ARG A 22 5.22 -11.39 3.06
C ARG A 22 4.77 -11.64 4.49
N ARG A 23 5.69 -11.81 5.45
CA ARG A 23 5.31 -11.93 6.88
C ARG A 23 4.73 -10.63 7.44
N LEU A 24 5.01 -9.50 6.79
CA LEU A 24 4.44 -8.19 7.11
C LEU A 24 3.12 -7.91 6.36
N ASP A 25 2.62 -8.84 5.53
CA ASP A 25 1.27 -8.77 4.97
C ASP A 25 0.24 -8.97 6.09
N LEU A 26 -0.12 -7.86 6.74
CA LEU A 26 -1.04 -7.79 7.87
C LEU A 26 -2.41 -8.40 7.56
N HIS A 27 -2.81 -8.44 6.29
CA HIS A 27 -4.12 -8.93 5.87
C HIS A 27 -4.09 -10.34 5.27
N LYS A 28 -2.89 -10.90 4.99
CA LYS A 28 -2.69 -12.18 4.29
C LYS A 28 -3.45 -12.27 2.95
N THR A 29 -3.67 -11.14 2.30
CA THR A 29 -4.51 -11.01 1.11
C THR A 29 -3.74 -11.35 -0.18
N ALA A 30 -2.42 -11.22 -0.16
CA ALA A 30 -1.59 -11.51 -1.32
C ALA A 30 -1.45 -13.03 -1.58
N LYS A 31 -2.14 -13.51 -2.62
CA LYS A 31 -2.07 -14.92 -3.04
C LYS A 31 -0.64 -15.29 -3.45
N PHE A 32 -0.05 -16.30 -2.79
CA PHE A 32 1.35 -16.73 -2.99
C PHE A 32 1.70 -16.98 -4.46
N LYS A 33 0.84 -17.70 -5.18
CA LYS A 33 1.02 -18.00 -6.60
C LYS A 33 1.16 -16.73 -7.47
N LYS A 34 0.46 -15.64 -7.11
CA LYS A 34 0.55 -14.36 -7.83
C LYS A 34 1.88 -13.66 -7.56
N ASN A 35 2.39 -13.69 -6.33
CA ASN A 35 3.71 -13.14 -6.01
C ASN A 35 4.84 -13.86 -6.79
N ILE A 36 4.77 -15.19 -6.89
CA ILE A 36 5.73 -15.96 -7.69
C ILE A 36 5.61 -15.60 -9.17
N ALA A 37 4.38 -15.46 -9.69
CA ALA A 37 4.18 -15.00 -11.07
C ALA A 37 4.77 -13.60 -11.31
N THR A 38 4.61 -12.65 -10.37
CA THR A 38 5.21 -11.32 -10.51
C THR A 38 6.74 -11.37 -10.53
N LEU A 39 7.36 -12.24 -9.73
CA LEU A 39 8.81 -12.45 -9.76
C LEU A 39 9.27 -12.97 -11.12
N GLY A 40 8.60 -13.99 -11.66
CA GLY A 40 8.88 -14.52 -13.00
C GLY A 40 8.67 -13.48 -14.10
N CYS A 41 7.60 -12.68 -14.04
CA CYS A 41 7.37 -11.59 -14.98
C CYS A 41 8.41 -10.47 -14.86
N GLY A 42 8.93 -10.20 -13.66
CA GLY A 42 10.05 -9.28 -13.45
C GLY A 42 11.32 -9.74 -14.17
N ALA A 43 11.62 -11.04 -14.11
CA ALA A 43 12.71 -11.64 -14.88
C ALA A 43 12.50 -11.52 -16.39
N LEU A 44 11.28 -11.74 -16.88
CA LEU A 44 10.95 -11.52 -18.29
C LEU A 44 11.08 -10.05 -18.70
N ALA A 45 10.65 -9.12 -17.83
CA ALA A 45 10.81 -7.69 -18.05
C ALA A 45 12.29 -7.29 -18.18
N TYR A 46 13.18 -7.91 -17.40
CA TYR A 46 14.62 -7.74 -17.54
C TYR A 46 15.11 -8.17 -18.93
N LEU A 47 14.74 -9.37 -19.38
CA LEU A 47 15.15 -9.88 -20.70
C LEU A 47 14.65 -8.99 -21.84
N LEU A 48 13.45 -8.43 -21.72
CA LEU A 48 12.93 -7.46 -22.69
C LEU A 48 13.70 -6.14 -22.64
N ALA A 49 13.97 -5.61 -21.44
CA ALA A 49 14.73 -4.38 -21.27
C ALA A 49 16.14 -4.48 -21.86
N VAL A 50 16.87 -5.57 -21.60
CA VAL A 50 18.20 -5.79 -22.16
C VAL A 50 18.18 -5.80 -23.68
N GLN A 51 17.21 -6.47 -24.30
CA GLN A 51 17.09 -6.51 -25.76
C GLN A 51 16.81 -5.13 -26.35
N VAL A 52 15.87 -4.39 -25.76
CA VAL A 52 15.51 -3.03 -26.21
C VAL A 52 16.70 -2.07 -26.02
N ASN A 53 17.32 -2.08 -24.84
CA ASN A 53 18.48 -1.24 -24.53
C ASN A 53 19.64 -1.51 -25.52
N ARG A 54 19.94 -2.77 -25.83
CA ARG A 54 20.97 -3.13 -26.82
C ARG A 54 20.59 -2.72 -28.24
N ALA A 55 19.34 -2.90 -28.65
CA ALA A 55 18.88 -2.50 -29.99
C ALA A 55 19.01 -0.98 -30.20
N VAL A 56 18.66 -0.18 -29.19
CA VAL A 56 18.82 1.29 -29.26
C VAL A 56 20.30 1.70 -29.22
N ALA A 57 21.14 1.03 -28.43
CA ALA A 57 22.58 1.29 -28.45
C ALA A 57 23.19 1.00 -29.84
N ASN A 58 22.80 -0.12 -30.46
CA ASN A 58 23.32 -0.54 -31.76
C ASN A 58 22.83 0.32 -32.94
N SER A 59 21.68 0.99 -32.80
CA SER A 59 21.20 1.91 -33.83
C SER A 59 21.95 3.25 -33.83
N GLY A 60 22.74 3.54 -32.79
CA GLY A 60 23.46 4.80 -32.64
C GLY A 60 22.56 6.00 -32.31
N LEU A 61 21.28 5.78 -31.99
CA LEU A 61 20.33 6.85 -31.68
C LEU A 61 20.64 7.52 -30.34
N LEU A 62 21.12 6.76 -29.35
CA LEU A 62 21.47 7.23 -28.02
C LEU A 62 22.80 6.60 -27.59
N THR A 63 23.59 7.36 -26.84
CA THR A 63 24.78 6.83 -26.17
C THR A 63 24.39 5.86 -25.05
N TRP A 64 25.30 4.96 -24.67
CA TRP A 64 25.07 4.02 -23.56
C TRP A 64 24.75 4.75 -22.24
N THR A 65 25.36 5.91 -22.01
CA THR A 65 25.10 6.74 -20.83
C THR A 65 23.69 7.33 -20.84
N GLU A 66 23.20 7.83 -21.99
CA GLU A 66 21.83 8.33 -22.12
C GLU A 66 20.80 7.22 -21.94
N ILE A 67 21.10 6.02 -22.43
CA ILE A 67 20.26 4.84 -22.23
C ILE A 67 20.14 4.54 -20.74
N ILE A 68 21.25 4.38 -20.02
CA ILE A 68 21.25 4.04 -18.58
C ILE A 68 20.52 5.09 -17.73
N ARG A 69 20.68 6.37 -18.06
CA ARG A 69 20.16 7.48 -17.22
C ARG A 69 18.69 7.80 -17.48
N TYR A 70 18.22 7.64 -18.72
CA TYR A 70 16.90 8.12 -19.12
C TYR A 70 16.03 7.02 -19.72
N MET A 71 16.49 6.34 -20.76
CA MET A 71 15.66 5.40 -21.51
C MET A 71 15.37 4.11 -20.74
N ALA A 72 16.41 3.54 -20.12
CA ALA A 72 16.32 2.28 -19.39
C ALA A 72 15.38 2.39 -18.18
N PRO A 73 15.48 3.38 -17.26
CA PRO A 73 14.52 3.54 -16.17
C PRO A 73 13.07 3.62 -16.65
N PHE A 74 12.82 4.36 -17.74
CA PHE A 74 11.49 4.49 -18.33
C PHE A 74 10.96 3.14 -18.85
N GLY A 75 11.73 2.47 -19.72
CA GLY A 75 11.34 1.20 -20.33
C GLY A 75 11.20 0.07 -19.29
N GLU A 76 12.11 0.00 -18.33
CA GLU A 76 12.14 -1.04 -17.30
C GLU A 76 10.93 -0.97 -16.37
N GLU A 77 10.56 0.22 -15.89
CA GLU A 77 9.35 0.37 -15.07
C GLU A 77 8.07 0.01 -15.85
N ILE A 78 8.01 0.34 -17.15
CA ILE A 78 6.88 -0.04 -18.02
C ILE A 78 6.82 -1.55 -18.23
N PHE A 79 7.93 -2.21 -18.54
CA PHE A 79 7.93 -3.66 -18.74
C PHE A 79 7.57 -4.41 -17.45
N LYS A 80 8.07 -3.95 -16.30
CA LYS A 80 7.71 -4.53 -14.99
C LYS A 80 6.24 -4.32 -14.65
N SER A 81 5.63 -3.22 -15.06
CA SER A 81 4.24 -2.90 -14.71
C SER A 81 3.19 -3.70 -15.49
N LEU A 82 3.55 -4.33 -16.62
CA LEU A 82 2.59 -5.08 -17.47
C LEU A 82 1.82 -6.16 -16.69
N ILE A 83 2.52 -6.91 -15.82
CA ILE A 83 1.87 -7.91 -14.96
C ILE A 83 1.01 -7.25 -13.87
N LEU A 84 1.41 -6.08 -13.36
CA LEU A 84 0.66 -5.35 -12.35
C LEU A 84 -0.67 -4.85 -12.91
N ILE A 85 -0.66 -4.29 -14.12
CA ILE A 85 -1.87 -3.88 -14.83
C ILE A 85 -2.83 -5.06 -14.98
N ARG A 86 -2.32 -6.24 -15.38
CA ARG A 86 -3.12 -7.46 -15.52
C ARG A 86 -3.73 -7.93 -14.19
N LEU A 87 -2.97 -7.88 -13.10
CA LEU A 87 -3.39 -8.38 -11.78
C LEU A 87 -4.34 -7.42 -11.05
N VAL A 88 -4.05 -6.11 -11.09
CA VAL A 88 -4.85 -5.09 -10.43
C VAL A 88 -6.23 -4.97 -11.06
N ASN A 89 -6.34 -5.15 -12.38
CA ASN A 89 -7.61 -5.09 -13.10
C ASN A 89 -8.55 -6.29 -12.88
N ARG A 90 -8.17 -7.26 -12.03
CA ARG A 90 -9.03 -8.40 -11.71
C ARG A 90 -10.15 -8.00 -10.75
N ALA A 91 -11.33 -8.59 -10.93
CA ALA A 91 -12.48 -8.37 -10.04
C ALA A 91 -12.17 -8.81 -8.60
N ASP A 92 -11.38 -9.87 -8.39
CA ASP A 92 -10.99 -10.35 -7.06
C ASP A 92 -9.87 -9.54 -6.38
N PHE A 93 -9.31 -8.51 -7.02
CA PHE A 93 -8.27 -7.68 -6.42
C PHE A 93 -8.90 -6.57 -5.54
N ASN A 94 -8.34 -6.35 -4.35
CA ASN A 94 -8.95 -5.54 -3.28
C ASN A 94 -8.04 -4.46 -2.70
N TYR A 95 -6.82 -4.82 -2.31
CA TYR A 95 -6.02 -3.99 -1.41
C TYR A 95 -4.90 -3.26 -2.12
N ILE A 96 -4.63 -2.02 -1.70
CA ILE A 96 -3.49 -1.23 -2.20
C ILE A 96 -2.18 -1.90 -1.81
N VAL A 97 -2.13 -2.46 -0.60
CA VAL A 97 -0.99 -3.24 -0.10
C VAL A 97 -0.66 -4.41 -1.04
N ASP A 98 -1.67 -5.13 -1.54
CA ASP A 98 -1.46 -6.21 -2.50
C ASP A 98 -0.82 -5.71 -3.80
N GLY A 99 -1.23 -4.52 -4.26
CA GLY A 99 -0.64 -3.86 -5.43
C GLY A 99 0.84 -3.57 -5.23
N ALA A 100 1.19 -3.02 -4.07
CA ALA A 100 2.58 -2.78 -3.70
C ALA A 100 3.39 -4.08 -3.59
N LEU A 101 2.84 -5.12 -2.94
CA LEU A 101 3.50 -6.42 -2.80
C LEU A 101 3.74 -7.13 -4.14
N TYR A 102 2.78 -7.05 -5.07
CA TYR A 102 2.97 -7.53 -6.45
C TYR A 102 4.04 -6.72 -7.19
N GLY A 103 4.06 -5.40 -6.97
CA GLY A 103 5.11 -4.53 -7.51
C GLY A 103 6.50 -4.86 -6.95
N PHE A 104 6.62 -5.15 -5.65
CA PHE A 104 7.85 -5.67 -5.06
C PHE A 104 8.30 -6.97 -5.72
N GLY A 105 7.37 -7.89 -5.98
CA GLY A 105 7.67 -9.12 -6.70
C GLY A 105 8.27 -8.87 -8.08
N ALA A 106 7.65 -8.00 -8.89
CA ALA A 106 8.16 -7.64 -10.22
C ALA A 106 9.51 -6.93 -10.14
N GLY A 107 9.68 -5.98 -9.22
CA GLY A 107 10.93 -5.26 -9.01
C GLY A 107 12.09 -6.17 -8.58
N ILE A 108 11.87 -7.04 -7.61
CA ILE A 108 12.88 -8.01 -7.15
C ILE A 108 13.21 -9.03 -8.24
N GLY A 109 12.21 -9.53 -8.97
CA GLY A 109 12.42 -10.44 -10.09
C GLY A 109 13.32 -9.85 -11.18
N PHE A 110 13.17 -8.55 -11.46
CA PHE A 110 14.04 -7.81 -12.37
C PHE A 110 15.45 -7.64 -11.79
N ALA A 111 15.54 -7.14 -10.54
CA ALA A 111 16.80 -6.80 -9.89
C ALA A 111 17.72 -8.01 -9.72
N VAL A 112 17.19 -9.22 -9.49
CA VAL A 112 17.99 -10.44 -9.39
C VAL A 112 18.82 -10.68 -10.65
N PHE A 113 18.22 -10.56 -11.83
CA PHE A 113 18.93 -10.80 -13.08
C PHE A 113 19.90 -9.67 -13.40
N GLU A 114 19.50 -8.43 -13.15
CA GLU A 114 20.39 -7.28 -13.30
C GLU A 114 21.62 -7.43 -12.40
N ASN A 115 21.43 -7.79 -11.12
CA ASN A 115 22.54 -8.00 -10.19
C ASN A 115 23.52 -9.07 -10.68
N VAL A 116 23.01 -10.17 -11.24
CA VAL A 116 23.86 -11.22 -11.80
C VAL A 116 24.66 -10.72 -12.99
N GLU A 117 24.08 -9.90 -13.88
CA GLU A 117 24.80 -9.30 -15.00
C GLU A 117 25.93 -8.38 -14.51
N TYR A 118 25.64 -7.48 -13.56
CA TYR A 118 26.66 -6.59 -12.99
C TYR A 118 27.76 -7.34 -12.23
N VAL A 119 27.42 -8.40 -11.48
CA VAL A 119 28.41 -9.22 -10.76
C VAL A 119 29.27 -10.04 -11.71
N ARG A 120 28.76 -10.45 -12.88
CA ARG A 120 29.55 -11.15 -13.91
C ARG A 120 30.43 -10.20 -14.71
N GLY A 121 30.01 -8.95 -14.88
CA GLY A 121 30.75 -7.93 -15.61
C GLY A 121 31.80 -7.18 -14.80
N THR A 122 31.97 -7.50 -13.49
CA THR A 122 32.95 -6.84 -12.61
C THR A 122 34.16 -7.72 -12.33
N GLU A 123 35.24 -7.10 -11.88
CA GLU A 123 36.45 -7.80 -11.44
C GLU A 123 36.14 -8.74 -10.28
N ILE A 124 36.76 -9.93 -10.28
CA ILE A 124 36.49 -11.01 -9.30
C ILE A 124 36.68 -10.52 -7.85
N GLU A 125 37.66 -9.66 -7.62
CA GLU A 125 37.99 -9.08 -6.31
C GLU A 125 36.88 -8.16 -5.78
N ARG A 126 36.12 -7.53 -6.68
CA ARG A 126 35.02 -6.60 -6.35
C ARG A 126 33.65 -7.26 -6.36
N ALA A 127 33.53 -8.45 -6.94
CA ALA A 127 32.27 -9.17 -7.14
C ALA A 127 31.45 -9.31 -5.85
N LEU A 128 32.08 -9.68 -4.74
CA LEU A 128 31.39 -9.88 -3.47
C LEU A 128 30.86 -8.57 -2.90
N PHE A 129 31.72 -7.54 -2.88
CA PHE A 129 31.33 -6.20 -2.42
C PHE A 129 30.18 -5.65 -3.26
N LEU A 130 30.27 -5.77 -4.59
CA LEU A 130 29.21 -5.33 -5.50
C LEU A 130 27.90 -6.08 -5.27
N ALA A 131 27.95 -7.40 -5.07
CA ALA A 131 26.77 -8.21 -4.81
C ALA A 131 26.04 -7.74 -3.52
N VAL A 132 26.78 -7.57 -2.42
CA VAL A 132 26.20 -7.08 -1.15
C VAL A 132 25.66 -5.66 -1.31
N ALA A 133 26.43 -4.78 -1.96
CA ALA A 133 26.04 -3.40 -2.21
C ALA A 133 24.69 -3.30 -2.92
N ARG A 134 24.52 -4.06 -4.01
CA ARG A 134 23.32 -4.04 -4.83
C ARG A 134 22.11 -4.66 -4.12
N VAL A 135 22.35 -5.61 -3.20
CA VAL A 135 21.28 -6.18 -2.36
C VAL A 135 20.58 -5.12 -1.52
N PHE A 136 21.33 -4.17 -0.95
CA PHE A 136 20.80 -3.11 -0.07
C PHE A 136 20.55 -1.78 -0.78
N SER A 137 20.79 -1.69 -2.09
CA SER A 137 20.55 -0.47 -2.87
C SER A 137 19.64 -0.75 -4.07
N THR A 138 20.17 -1.29 -5.15
CA THR A 138 19.45 -1.55 -6.41
C THR A 138 18.15 -2.33 -6.22
N ASN A 139 18.16 -3.37 -5.38
CA ASN A 139 16.92 -4.12 -5.10
C ASN A 139 15.84 -3.27 -4.45
N LEU A 140 16.21 -2.41 -3.49
CA LEU A 140 15.26 -1.53 -2.82
C LEU A 140 14.71 -0.51 -3.79
N VAL A 141 15.53 0.01 -4.71
CA VAL A 141 15.08 0.95 -5.75
C VAL A 141 14.09 0.29 -6.71
N HIS A 142 14.40 -0.88 -7.26
CA HIS A 142 13.47 -1.57 -8.15
C HIS A 142 12.20 -2.02 -7.42
N ALA A 143 12.31 -2.53 -6.19
CA ALA A 143 11.15 -2.90 -5.39
C ALA A 143 10.29 -1.66 -5.12
N ALA A 144 10.87 -0.56 -4.62
CA ALA A 144 10.14 0.67 -4.34
C ALA A 144 9.46 1.24 -5.59
N GLY A 145 10.18 1.36 -6.70
CA GLY A 145 9.63 1.89 -7.96
C GLY A 145 8.43 1.09 -8.47
N SER A 146 8.60 -0.22 -8.63
CA SER A 146 7.52 -1.09 -9.14
C SER A 146 6.40 -1.28 -8.12
N GLY A 147 6.72 -1.26 -6.82
CA GLY A 147 5.73 -1.22 -5.74
C GLY A 147 4.88 0.05 -5.76
N LEU A 148 5.48 1.21 -6.03
CA LEU A 148 4.75 2.49 -6.13
C LEU A 148 3.78 2.48 -7.29
N ILE A 149 4.21 1.96 -8.44
CA ILE A 149 3.33 1.76 -9.60
C ILE A 149 2.17 0.82 -9.24
N GLY A 150 2.47 -0.31 -8.59
CA GLY A 150 1.45 -1.26 -8.13
C GLY A 150 0.44 -0.64 -7.16
N ALA A 151 0.91 0.16 -6.19
CA ALA A 151 0.07 0.89 -5.25
C ALA A 151 -0.80 1.94 -5.95
N ALA A 152 -0.23 2.71 -6.88
CA ALA A 152 -0.95 3.73 -7.64
C ALA A 152 -2.04 3.13 -8.54
N LEU A 153 -1.74 2.02 -9.23
CA LEU A 153 -2.71 1.27 -10.01
C LEU A 153 -3.86 0.76 -9.13
N ALA A 154 -3.54 0.23 -7.94
CA ALA A 154 -4.54 -0.26 -7.00
C ALA A 154 -5.42 0.87 -6.45
N PHE A 155 -4.81 1.99 -6.05
CA PHE A 155 -5.50 3.16 -5.52
C PHE A 155 -6.49 3.74 -6.53
N HIS A 156 -6.10 3.84 -7.81
CA HIS A 156 -6.96 4.32 -8.90
C HIS A 156 -8.32 3.63 -8.96
N ARG A 157 -8.39 2.33 -8.64
CA ARG A 157 -9.62 1.55 -8.78
C ARG A 157 -10.76 2.03 -7.89
N GLY A 158 -10.45 2.63 -6.73
CA GLY A 158 -11.47 3.16 -5.82
C GLY A 158 -11.87 4.61 -6.12
N MET A 159 -11.21 5.26 -7.08
CA MET A 159 -11.44 6.68 -7.37
C MET A 159 -12.67 6.88 -8.26
N LYS A 160 -13.59 7.74 -7.79
CA LYS A 160 -14.77 8.18 -8.56
C LYS A 160 -14.36 9.06 -9.75
N ASP A 161 -13.48 10.03 -9.49
CA ASP A 161 -12.94 10.88 -10.54
C ASP A 161 -11.85 10.14 -11.34
N LYS A 162 -12.15 9.84 -12.60
CA LYS A 162 -11.24 9.15 -13.51
C LYS A 162 -10.03 9.98 -13.91
N ARG A 163 -10.15 11.32 -13.95
CA ARG A 163 -9.03 12.21 -14.25
C ARG A 163 -8.04 12.22 -13.09
N LEU A 164 -8.53 12.41 -11.87
CA LEU A 164 -7.69 12.34 -10.67
C LEU A 164 -7.03 10.95 -10.54
N GLY A 165 -7.78 9.91 -10.87
CA GLY A 165 -7.28 8.55 -10.97
C GLY A 165 -6.15 8.36 -11.99
N ALA A 166 -6.28 8.94 -13.19
CA ALA A 166 -5.22 8.91 -14.19
C ALA A 166 -3.98 9.67 -13.70
N TYR A 167 -4.14 10.82 -13.03
CA TYR A 167 -3.03 11.55 -12.42
C TYR A 167 -2.33 10.76 -11.32
N ALA A 168 -3.06 9.97 -10.52
CA ALA A 168 -2.44 9.08 -9.54
C ALA A 168 -1.55 8.02 -10.21
N ILE A 169 -2.02 7.41 -11.31
CA ILE A 169 -1.22 6.45 -12.09
C ILE A 169 0.01 7.14 -12.68
N LEU A 170 -0.18 8.26 -13.38
CA LEU A 170 0.90 9.03 -14.00
C LEU A 170 1.94 9.48 -12.96
N GLY A 171 1.49 9.95 -11.79
CA GLY A 171 2.35 10.31 -10.68
C GLY A 171 3.14 9.11 -10.15
N GLY A 172 2.51 7.95 -10.01
CA GLY A 172 3.19 6.70 -9.63
C GLY A 172 4.30 6.30 -10.59
N TYR A 173 4.04 6.35 -11.90
CA TYR A 173 5.08 6.11 -12.92
C TYR A 173 6.17 7.18 -12.91
N ALA A 174 5.80 8.46 -12.89
CA ALA A 174 6.75 9.56 -12.92
C ALA A 174 7.70 9.50 -11.72
N ILE A 175 7.17 9.30 -10.51
CA ILE A 175 7.99 9.14 -9.30
C ILE A 175 8.89 7.92 -9.42
N ALA A 176 8.38 6.76 -9.84
CA ALA A 176 9.19 5.54 -9.96
C ALA A 176 10.32 5.70 -10.99
N ILE A 177 10.02 6.24 -12.18
CA ILE A 177 10.99 6.41 -13.27
C ILE A 177 12.05 7.44 -12.91
N VAL A 178 11.66 8.59 -12.36
CA VAL A 178 12.61 9.63 -11.92
C VAL A 178 13.47 9.10 -10.77
N PHE A 179 12.86 8.44 -9.78
CA PHE A 179 13.58 7.88 -8.65
C PHE A 179 14.63 6.85 -9.10
N HIS A 180 14.28 6.00 -10.06
CA HIS A 180 15.19 5.03 -10.66
C HIS A 180 16.27 5.70 -11.52
N GLY A 181 15.92 6.66 -12.39
CA GLY A 181 16.90 7.37 -13.21
C GLY A 181 17.91 8.18 -12.41
N VAL A 182 17.49 8.80 -11.30
CA VAL A 182 18.39 9.46 -10.36
C VAL A 182 19.36 8.44 -9.75
N PHE A 183 18.88 7.28 -9.29
CA PHE A 183 19.74 6.23 -8.76
C PHE A 183 20.79 5.77 -9.79
N ASN A 184 20.36 5.49 -11.02
CA ASN A 184 21.27 5.07 -12.10
C ASN A 184 22.31 6.14 -12.41
N THR A 185 21.90 7.41 -12.45
CA THR A 185 22.83 8.54 -12.65
C THR A 185 23.87 8.61 -11.53
N MET A 186 23.42 8.47 -10.28
CA MET A 186 24.27 8.52 -9.09
C MET A 186 25.30 7.38 -9.10
N VAL A 187 24.86 6.14 -9.30
CA VAL A 187 25.73 4.95 -9.29
C VAL A 187 26.67 4.97 -10.50
N ASN A 188 26.20 5.38 -11.67
CA ASN A 188 27.04 5.51 -12.87
C ASN A 188 28.12 6.59 -12.72
N ALA A 189 27.87 7.65 -11.94
CA ALA A 189 28.86 8.67 -11.61
C ALA A 189 29.88 8.23 -10.53
N GLY A 190 29.83 7.00 -10.04
CA GLY A 190 30.78 6.48 -9.06
C GLY A 190 30.44 6.81 -7.61
N THR A 191 29.16 6.99 -7.28
CA THR A 191 28.72 7.35 -5.93
C THR A 191 29.09 6.30 -4.87
N PHE A 192 29.44 6.78 -3.68
CA PHE A 192 29.75 5.95 -2.52
C PHE A 192 28.61 5.01 -2.14
N LEU A 193 28.96 3.80 -1.70
CA LEU A 193 28.02 2.77 -1.31
C LEU A 193 27.00 3.24 -0.26
N ALA A 194 27.45 3.96 0.77
CA ALA A 194 26.59 4.44 1.84
C ALA A 194 25.45 5.33 1.31
N VAL A 195 25.75 6.15 0.29
CA VAL A 195 24.75 7.02 -0.36
C VAL A 195 23.78 6.20 -1.20
N ALA A 196 24.26 5.19 -1.94
CA ALA A 196 23.40 4.29 -2.71
C ALA A 196 22.44 3.49 -1.82
N ILE A 197 22.90 2.99 -0.67
CA ILE A 197 22.06 2.31 0.33
C ILE A 197 21.07 3.30 0.95
N GLY A 198 21.53 4.49 1.36
CA GLY A 198 20.66 5.54 1.88
C GLY A 198 19.54 5.90 0.91
N TYR A 199 19.84 5.99 -0.38
CA TYR A 199 18.85 6.21 -1.43
C TYR A 199 17.85 5.06 -1.54
N GLY A 200 18.30 3.80 -1.49
CA GLY A 200 17.40 2.63 -1.42
C GLY A 200 16.45 2.69 -0.22
N MET A 201 16.94 3.12 0.94
CA MET A 201 16.13 3.29 2.16
C MET A 201 15.11 4.44 2.03
N ILE A 202 15.44 5.52 1.33
CA ILE A 202 14.46 6.57 0.98
C ILE A 202 13.33 5.95 0.14
N GLY A 203 13.67 5.07 -0.81
CA GLY A 203 12.67 4.33 -1.59
C GLY A 203 11.74 3.48 -0.72
N ALA A 204 12.30 2.77 0.26
CA ALA A 204 11.53 1.98 1.23
C ALA A 204 10.59 2.87 2.10
N ALA A 205 11.08 4.03 2.55
CA ALA A 205 10.25 4.99 3.29
C ALA A 205 9.14 5.59 2.43
N LEU A 206 9.44 5.90 1.16
CA LEU A 206 8.48 6.45 0.20
C LEU A 206 7.32 5.48 -0.05
N ILE A 207 7.61 4.21 -0.35
CA ILE A 207 6.56 3.21 -0.53
C ILE A 207 5.77 2.98 0.76
N TRP A 208 6.44 2.92 1.91
CA TRP A 208 5.74 2.77 3.19
C TRP A 208 4.76 3.91 3.44
N TYR A 209 5.15 5.16 3.14
CA TYR A 209 4.27 6.32 3.23
C TYR A 209 3.03 6.16 2.33
N PHE A 210 3.21 5.79 1.06
CA PHE A 210 2.09 5.61 0.12
C PHE A 210 1.19 4.43 0.48
N ILE A 211 1.76 3.31 0.94
CA ILE A 211 0.99 2.17 1.45
C ILE A 211 0.15 2.60 2.65
N ARG A 212 0.74 3.31 3.61
CA ARG A 212 0.03 3.80 4.81
C ARG A 212 -1.12 4.72 4.43
N ARG A 213 -0.85 5.73 3.59
CA ARG A 213 -1.87 6.65 3.09
C ARG A 213 -2.99 5.91 2.35
N GLY A 214 -2.63 4.95 1.50
CA GLY A 214 -3.60 4.11 0.80
C GLY A 214 -4.47 3.29 1.75
N MET A 215 -3.87 2.66 2.76
CA MET A 215 -4.62 1.90 3.77
C MET A 215 -5.59 2.78 4.55
N ASP A 216 -5.19 4.00 4.91
CA ASP A 216 -6.04 4.95 5.62
C ASP A 216 -7.27 5.32 4.77
N GLU A 217 -7.07 5.56 3.47
CA GLU A 217 -8.18 5.78 2.52
C GLU A 217 -9.09 4.54 2.38
N GLN A 218 -8.52 3.32 2.29
CA GLN A 218 -9.33 2.10 2.21
C GLN A 218 -10.17 1.86 3.46
N ARG A 219 -9.68 2.28 4.64
CA ARG A 219 -10.46 2.24 5.88
C ARG A 219 -11.68 3.16 5.80
N GLU A 220 -11.53 4.35 5.23
CA GLU A 220 -12.67 5.24 5.00
C GLU A 220 -13.69 4.62 4.05
N TRP A 221 -13.24 3.96 2.98
CA TRP A 221 -14.15 3.29 2.03
C TRP A 221 -14.99 2.19 2.69
N VAL A 222 -14.38 1.40 3.56
CA VAL A 222 -15.09 0.40 4.36
C VAL A 222 -16.14 1.08 5.24
N GLY A 223 -15.75 2.17 5.92
CA GLY A 223 -16.62 2.95 6.79
C GLY A 223 -17.84 3.54 6.08
N GLU A 224 -17.68 4.00 4.84
CA GLU A 224 -18.74 4.59 4.04
C GLU A 224 -19.72 3.55 3.46
N LYS A 225 -19.23 2.35 3.15
CA LYS A 225 -19.96 1.37 2.32
C LYS A 225 -20.54 0.20 3.07
N LEU A 226 -20.06 -0.09 4.27
CA LEU A 226 -20.72 -1.00 5.19
C LEU A 226 -21.84 -0.28 5.93
N GLY A 227 -23.00 -0.93 6.05
CA GLY A 227 -24.12 -0.36 6.77
C GLY A 227 -25.34 -1.27 6.81
N MET A 228 -26.49 -0.68 7.13
CA MET A 228 -27.73 -1.40 7.43
C MET A 228 -28.22 -2.30 6.29
N GLN A 229 -27.86 -2.00 5.04
CA GLN A 229 -28.19 -2.85 3.88
C GLN A 229 -27.63 -4.28 4.01
N ASP A 230 -26.49 -4.45 4.69
CA ASP A 230 -25.85 -5.76 4.93
C ASP A 230 -26.17 -6.31 6.32
N ARG A 231 -27.12 -5.69 7.03
CA ARG A 231 -27.33 -5.91 8.48
C ARG A 231 -26.03 -5.73 9.26
N VAL A 232 -25.15 -4.85 8.79
CA VAL A 232 -23.91 -4.46 9.47
C VAL A 232 -24.18 -3.18 10.21
N THR A 233 -23.95 -3.19 11.52
CA THR A 233 -24.24 -2.02 12.35
C THR A 233 -23.17 -0.93 12.14
N LYS A 234 -23.46 0.31 12.58
CA LYS A 234 -22.47 1.41 12.49
C LYS A 234 -21.21 1.09 13.31
N GLU A 235 -21.38 0.28 14.35
CA GLU A 235 -20.35 -0.15 15.27
C GLU A 235 -19.49 -1.27 14.66
N GLU A 236 -20.12 -2.27 14.03
CA GLU A 236 -19.41 -3.28 13.22
C GLU A 236 -18.62 -2.60 12.10
N THR A 237 -19.20 -1.58 11.45
CA THR A 237 -18.52 -0.80 10.39
C THR A 237 -17.27 -0.08 10.91
N ARG A 238 -17.37 0.62 12.04
CA ARG A 238 -16.21 1.26 12.70
C ARG A 238 -15.15 0.24 13.11
N ALA A 239 -15.55 -0.95 13.56
CA ALA A 239 -14.63 -2.00 13.96
C ALA A 239 -13.72 -2.46 12.83
N VAL A 240 -14.31 -2.59 11.64
CA VAL A 240 -13.60 -3.00 10.44
C VAL A 240 -12.63 -1.91 9.95
N THR A 241 -12.91 -0.62 10.20
CA THR A 241 -11.95 0.45 9.89
C THR A 241 -10.70 0.43 10.79
N GLY A 242 -10.74 -0.26 11.93
CA GLY A 242 -9.68 -0.32 12.94
C GLY A 242 -9.07 -1.70 13.17
N ILE A 243 -9.15 -2.63 12.19
CA ILE A 243 -8.82 -4.07 12.35
C ILE A 243 -7.56 -4.33 13.19
N GLY A 244 -6.44 -3.63 12.95
CA GLY A 244 -5.19 -3.89 13.67
C GLY A 244 -5.27 -3.60 15.17
N LYS A 245 -5.66 -2.37 15.54
CA LYS A 245 -5.73 -1.94 16.95
C LYS A 245 -6.94 -2.53 17.67
N MET A 246 -8.02 -2.80 16.94
CA MET A 246 -9.24 -3.35 17.52
C MET A 246 -9.21 -4.86 17.68
N MET A 247 -8.52 -5.61 16.81
CA MET A 247 -8.30 -7.04 17.01
C MET A 247 -7.71 -7.29 18.40
N GLU A 248 -6.74 -6.48 18.84
CA GLU A 248 -6.18 -6.58 20.19
C GLU A 248 -7.22 -6.24 21.27
N THR A 249 -8.00 -5.17 21.10
CA THR A 249 -8.99 -4.75 22.12
C THR A 249 -10.29 -5.57 22.16
N LEU A 250 -10.62 -6.30 21.10
CA LEU A 250 -11.82 -7.14 20.99
C LEU A 250 -11.49 -8.60 21.27
N ILE A 251 -10.40 -9.13 20.70
CA ILE A 251 -10.10 -10.56 20.79
C ILE A 251 -9.80 -10.95 22.22
N ALA A 252 -8.99 -10.19 22.96
CA ALA A 252 -8.63 -10.59 24.32
C ALA A 252 -9.87 -10.71 25.23
N PRO A 253 -10.77 -9.70 25.31
CA PRO A 253 -12.02 -9.83 26.08
C PRO A 253 -12.98 -10.89 25.52
N PHE A 254 -13.01 -11.07 24.19
CA PHE A 254 -13.86 -12.07 23.55
C PHE A 254 -13.39 -13.50 23.88
N GLU A 255 -12.08 -13.74 23.82
CA GLU A 255 -11.44 -15.02 24.10
C GLU A 255 -11.61 -15.40 25.57
N GLU A 256 -11.44 -14.43 26.48
CA GLU A 256 -11.69 -14.62 27.92
C GLU A 256 -13.14 -15.07 28.18
N ARG A 257 -14.11 -14.50 27.46
CA ARG A 257 -15.54 -14.76 27.71
C ARG A 257 -16.12 -15.96 26.96
N PHE A 258 -15.61 -16.26 25.76
CA PHE A 258 -16.21 -17.26 24.87
C PHE A 258 -15.23 -18.36 24.41
N GLY A 259 -13.98 -18.32 24.86
CA GLY A 259 -12.93 -19.28 24.51
C GLY A 259 -12.27 -19.03 23.16
N GLY A 260 -11.06 -19.57 23.00
CA GLY A 260 -10.21 -19.38 21.82
C GLY A 260 -10.76 -20.03 20.53
N GLU A 261 -11.66 -21.00 20.62
CA GLU A 261 -12.19 -21.72 19.45
C GLU A 261 -12.98 -20.82 18.50
N LYS A 262 -13.65 -19.78 19.04
CA LYS A 262 -14.49 -18.86 18.25
C LYS A 262 -13.70 -17.66 17.71
N VAL A 263 -12.52 -17.39 18.25
CA VAL A 263 -11.67 -16.25 17.83
C VAL A 263 -11.36 -16.26 16.33
N PRO A 264 -10.98 -17.40 15.70
CA PRO A 264 -10.76 -17.46 14.25
C PRO A 264 -12.00 -17.08 13.44
N LEU A 265 -13.20 -17.48 13.89
CA LEU A 265 -14.46 -17.18 13.21
C LEU A 265 -14.80 -15.69 13.26
N VAL A 266 -14.58 -15.05 14.40
CA VAL A 266 -14.78 -13.59 14.57
C VAL A 266 -13.81 -12.82 13.69
N ARG A 267 -12.54 -13.26 13.64
CA ARG A 267 -11.53 -12.66 12.78
C ARG A 267 -11.94 -12.78 11.30
N GLU A 268 -12.38 -13.96 10.87
CA GLU A 268 -12.84 -14.20 9.51
C GLU A 268 -14.09 -13.35 9.17
N LEU A 269 -15.02 -13.20 10.11
CA LEU A 269 -16.21 -12.35 9.96
C LEU A 269 -15.82 -10.89 9.68
N LEU A 270 -14.89 -10.34 10.47
CA LEU A 270 -14.45 -8.96 10.32
C LEU A 270 -13.70 -8.72 9.01
N TYR A 271 -12.85 -9.67 8.59
CA TYR A 271 -12.21 -9.60 7.27
C TYR A 271 -13.22 -9.69 6.13
N THR A 272 -14.23 -10.55 6.27
CA THR A 272 -15.31 -10.70 5.26
C THR A 272 -16.08 -9.39 5.12
N GLN A 273 -16.43 -8.75 6.24
CA GLN A 273 -17.07 -7.44 6.24
C GLN A 273 -16.18 -6.37 5.60
N ALA A 274 -14.87 -6.32 5.94
CA ALA A 274 -13.92 -5.40 5.31
C ALA A 274 -13.90 -5.54 3.80
N GLU A 275 -13.81 -6.79 3.34
CA GLU A 275 -13.75 -7.09 1.92
C GLU A 275 -15.03 -6.66 1.22
N MET A 276 -16.21 -6.93 1.80
CA MET A 276 -17.49 -6.47 1.26
C MET A 276 -17.55 -4.94 1.11
N GLY A 277 -17.13 -4.19 2.12
CA GLY A 277 -17.09 -2.72 2.08
C GLY A 277 -16.22 -2.19 0.94
N ILE A 278 -15.02 -2.76 0.78
CA ILE A 278 -14.10 -2.43 -0.31
C ILE A 278 -14.72 -2.79 -1.67
N LYS A 279 -15.29 -3.99 -1.82
CA LYS A 279 -15.92 -4.42 -3.07
C LYS A 279 -17.06 -3.51 -3.49
N ARG A 280 -17.90 -3.08 -2.55
CA ARG A 280 -18.98 -2.11 -2.82
C ARG A 280 -18.46 -0.77 -3.32
N LYS A 281 -17.38 -0.24 -2.73
CA LYS A 281 -16.70 0.96 -3.24
C LYS A 281 -16.18 0.73 -4.67
N LEU A 282 -15.54 -0.40 -4.92
CA LEU A 282 -14.99 -0.76 -6.23
C LEU A 282 -16.10 -0.95 -7.29
N LEU A 283 -17.28 -1.43 -6.90
CA LEU A 283 -18.42 -1.61 -7.80
C LEU A 283 -18.89 -0.27 -8.39
N GLU A 284 -18.99 0.78 -7.56
CA GLU A 284 -19.37 2.13 -8.01
C GLU A 284 -18.36 2.72 -9.00
N ALA A 285 -17.08 2.45 -8.78
CA ALA A 285 -16.00 2.95 -9.62
C ALA A 285 -15.75 2.10 -10.88
N THR A 286 -16.36 0.91 -11.01
CA THR A 286 -16.14 0.00 -12.12
C THR A 286 -16.98 0.40 -13.34
N PRO A 287 -16.39 0.69 -14.52
CA PRO A 287 -17.16 1.16 -15.68
C PRO A 287 -17.80 0.02 -16.49
N SER A 288 -17.16 -1.15 -16.57
CA SER A 288 -17.59 -2.25 -17.44
C SER A 288 -18.76 -3.05 -16.82
N PRO A 289 -19.89 -3.25 -17.54
CA PRO A 289 -21.02 -4.05 -17.04
C PRO A 289 -20.65 -5.49 -16.68
N ALA A 290 -19.83 -6.15 -17.52
CA ALA A 290 -19.35 -7.50 -17.24
C ALA A 290 -18.52 -7.55 -15.94
N ARG A 291 -17.67 -6.54 -15.74
CA ARG A 291 -16.84 -6.42 -14.54
C ARG A 291 -17.68 -6.11 -13.29
N LYS A 292 -18.74 -5.32 -13.42
CA LYS A 292 -19.69 -5.06 -12.34
C LYS A 292 -20.35 -6.36 -11.89
N LYS A 293 -20.83 -7.16 -12.84
CA LYS A 293 -21.43 -8.48 -12.55
C LYS A 293 -20.46 -9.39 -11.79
N GLU A 294 -19.20 -9.49 -12.23
CA GLU A 294 -18.19 -10.28 -11.50
C GLU A 294 -18.00 -9.79 -10.05
N VAL A 295 -18.04 -8.48 -9.81
CA VAL A 295 -17.90 -7.91 -8.46
C VAL A 295 -19.15 -8.14 -7.62
N GLU A 296 -20.35 -8.04 -8.20
CA GLU A 296 -21.63 -8.37 -7.55
C GLU A 296 -21.68 -9.83 -7.13
N ASP A 297 -21.28 -10.75 -8.00
CA ASP A 297 -21.20 -12.18 -7.69
C ASP A 297 -20.27 -12.45 -6.50
N ILE A 298 -19.14 -11.72 -6.40
CA ILE A 298 -18.22 -11.81 -5.26
C ILE A 298 -18.87 -11.24 -3.99
N ILE A 299 -19.54 -10.09 -4.06
CA ILE A 299 -20.23 -9.49 -2.90
C ILE A 299 -21.29 -10.47 -2.37
N GLN A 300 -22.03 -11.14 -3.25
CA GLN A 300 -23.02 -12.14 -2.87
C GLN A 300 -22.40 -13.34 -2.13
N GLY A 301 -21.30 -13.89 -2.66
CA GLY A 301 -20.58 -14.97 -1.97
C GLY A 301 -19.99 -14.57 -0.61
N LEU A 302 -19.53 -13.32 -0.47
CA LEU A 302 -19.07 -12.78 0.81
C LEU A 302 -20.23 -12.62 1.80
N TYR A 303 -21.40 -12.17 1.34
CA TYR A 303 -22.59 -12.06 2.18
C TYR A 303 -23.04 -13.42 2.73
N GLU A 304 -23.04 -14.46 1.88
CA GLU A 304 -23.35 -15.84 2.30
C GLU A 304 -22.36 -16.37 3.33
N THR A 305 -21.06 -16.08 3.12
CA THR A 305 -19.99 -16.42 4.06
C THR A 305 -20.17 -15.72 5.40
N MET A 306 -20.48 -14.42 5.38
CA MET A 306 -20.76 -13.61 6.57
C MET A 306 -21.93 -14.20 7.38
N GLU A 307 -23.03 -14.55 6.72
CA GLU A 307 -24.20 -15.15 7.40
C GLU A 307 -23.89 -16.54 7.98
N SER A 308 -23.09 -17.36 7.28
CA SER A 308 -22.60 -18.63 7.79
C SER A 308 -21.74 -18.45 9.04
N LEU A 309 -20.82 -17.49 9.04
CA LEU A 309 -19.97 -17.16 10.18
C LEU A 309 -20.79 -16.66 11.38
N ARG A 310 -21.76 -15.77 11.16
CA ARG A 310 -22.70 -15.30 12.20
C ARG A 310 -23.41 -16.47 12.88
N LYS A 311 -23.88 -17.45 12.11
CA LYS A 311 -24.52 -18.66 12.64
C LYS A 311 -23.56 -19.53 13.47
N ARG A 312 -22.33 -19.75 12.98
CA ARG A 312 -21.30 -20.56 13.66
C ARG A 312 -20.78 -19.92 14.94
N ILE A 313 -20.66 -18.58 14.98
CA ILE A 313 -20.28 -17.83 16.17
C ILE A 313 -21.39 -17.93 17.24
N GLY A 314 -22.64 -17.80 16.80
CA GLY A 314 -23.83 -17.87 17.65
C GLY A 314 -24.31 -16.51 18.14
N VAL A 315 -25.55 -16.46 18.63
CA VAL A 315 -26.25 -15.21 18.96
C VAL A 315 -25.57 -14.44 20.09
N TYR A 316 -25.23 -15.11 21.20
CA TYR A 316 -24.65 -14.42 22.38
C TYR A 316 -23.25 -13.84 22.13
N PRO A 317 -22.30 -14.55 21.51
CA PRO A 317 -21.02 -13.94 21.18
C PRO A 317 -21.16 -12.83 20.14
N MET A 318 -22.12 -12.94 19.20
CA MET A 318 -22.45 -11.84 18.27
C MET A 318 -23.02 -10.59 18.97
N MET A 319 -23.83 -10.77 20.02
CA MET A 319 -24.28 -9.64 20.84
C MET A 319 -23.12 -8.97 21.56
N PHE A 320 -22.22 -9.75 22.15
CA PHE A 320 -21.02 -9.20 22.79
C PHE A 320 -20.13 -8.45 21.81
N ILE A 321 -19.92 -9.00 20.63
CA ILE A 321 -19.19 -8.34 19.55
C ILE A 321 -19.78 -6.95 19.32
N ARG A 322 -21.11 -6.85 19.17
CA ARG A 322 -21.82 -5.57 19.02
C ARG A 322 -21.74 -4.66 20.26
N GLU A 323 -21.82 -5.21 21.47
CA GLU A 323 -21.74 -4.45 22.73
C GLU A 323 -20.34 -3.88 23.01
N VAL A 324 -19.28 -4.66 22.81
CA VAL A 324 -17.90 -4.17 22.93
C VAL A 324 -17.65 -3.06 21.90
N TYR A 325 -18.26 -3.17 20.71
CA TYR A 325 -18.22 -2.09 19.74
C TYR A 325 -19.01 -0.84 20.16
N LEU A 326 -20.14 -0.99 20.88
CA LEU A 326 -20.91 0.12 21.45
C LEU A 326 -20.11 0.86 22.53
N ALA A 327 -19.46 0.14 23.45
CA ALA A 327 -18.70 0.74 24.56
C ALA A 327 -17.53 1.64 24.09
N GLN A 328 -16.86 1.29 22.99
CA GLN A 328 -15.80 2.13 22.43
C GLN A 328 -16.33 3.42 21.77
N SER A 329 -17.53 3.40 21.20
CA SER A 329 -18.15 4.60 20.65
C SER A 329 -18.47 5.62 21.75
N VAL A 330 -18.94 5.15 22.90
CA VAL A 330 -19.25 5.97 24.08
C VAL A 330 -17.96 6.55 24.68
N ASN A 331 -16.87 5.78 24.72
CA ASN A 331 -15.58 6.26 25.20
C ASN A 331 -14.93 7.31 24.28
N ALA A 332 -15.13 7.23 22.96
CA ALA A 332 -14.65 8.27 22.05
C ALA A 332 -15.39 9.60 22.25
N TRP A 333 -16.71 9.55 22.51
CA TRP A 333 -17.51 10.72 22.84
C TRP A 333 -17.20 11.27 24.23
N SER A 334 -16.94 10.43 25.23
CA SER A 334 -16.56 10.89 26.57
C SER A 334 -15.16 11.54 26.57
N VAL A 335 -14.21 11.03 25.79
CA VAL A 335 -12.88 11.64 25.62
C VAL A 335 -12.95 12.95 24.82
N LEU A 336 -13.81 13.03 23.79
CA LEU A 336 -14.03 14.28 23.06
C LEU A 336 -14.72 15.32 23.95
N ASN A 337 -15.73 14.93 24.72
CA ASN A 337 -16.41 15.80 25.69
C ASN A 337 -15.47 16.22 26.83
N ALA A 338 -14.59 15.33 27.29
CA ALA A 338 -13.56 15.66 28.28
C ALA A 338 -12.53 16.66 27.71
N ARG A 339 -12.11 16.50 26.44
CA ARG A 339 -11.22 17.47 25.77
C ARG A 339 -11.90 18.80 25.45
N ILE A 340 -13.18 18.79 25.12
CA ILE A 340 -14.00 20.00 24.96
C ILE A 340 -14.20 20.69 26.31
N ALA A 341 -14.40 19.92 27.39
CA ALA A 341 -14.50 20.44 28.75
C ALA A 341 -13.14 20.98 29.25
N GLU A 342 -12.02 20.31 28.96
CA GLU A 342 -10.67 20.79 29.27
C GLU A 342 -10.30 22.06 28.48
N SER A 343 -10.67 22.13 27.19
CA SER A 343 -10.48 23.34 26.38
C SER A 343 -11.45 24.46 26.77
N GLY A 344 -12.62 24.15 27.31
CA GLY A 344 -13.57 25.11 27.88
C GLY A 344 -13.23 25.59 29.29
N ALA A 345 -12.54 24.78 30.10
CA ALA A 345 -12.16 25.11 31.47
C ALA A 345 -10.78 25.79 31.59
N GLY A 346 -10.01 25.86 30.49
CA GLY A 346 -8.63 26.36 30.48
C GLY A 346 -8.43 27.82 30.05
N GLN A 347 -9.42 28.52 29.50
CA GLN A 347 -9.28 29.93 29.11
C GLN A 347 -10.06 30.87 30.03
N LYS A 348 -9.47 31.17 31.21
CA LYS A 348 -9.68 32.48 31.81
C LYS A 348 -8.90 33.50 30.98
N GLY A 349 -9.62 34.18 30.09
CA GLY A 349 -9.22 35.43 29.44
C GLY A 349 -8.56 35.24 28.08
N GLY A 350 -9.25 35.67 27.02
CA GLY A 350 -8.64 35.89 25.70
C GLY A 350 -9.14 34.99 24.57
N GLY A 351 -10.41 34.56 24.60
CA GLY A 351 -11.01 33.84 23.48
C GLY A 351 -11.29 34.76 22.28
N VAL A 352 -11.35 34.19 21.07
CA VAL A 352 -11.67 34.89 19.81
C VAL A 352 -12.99 35.69 19.89
N TRP A 353 -13.92 35.25 20.74
CA TRP A 353 -15.18 35.95 21.03
C TRP A 353 -15.00 37.23 21.86
N ASP A 354 -14.00 37.30 22.76
CA ASP A 354 -13.65 38.53 23.47
C ASP A 354 -13.01 39.56 22.51
N LEU A 355 -12.23 39.09 21.53
CA LEU A 355 -11.64 39.93 20.48
C LEU A 355 -12.70 40.47 19.50
N ALA A 356 -13.74 39.69 19.23
CA ALA A 356 -14.89 40.14 18.45
C ALA A 356 -15.75 41.15 19.21
N GLY A 357 -15.96 40.96 20.52
CA GLY A 357 -16.66 41.91 21.38
C GLY A 357 -15.94 43.26 21.48
N ARG A 358 -14.62 43.27 21.70
CA ARG A 358 -13.83 44.51 21.77
C ARG A 358 -13.82 45.30 20.47
N ARG A 359 -13.80 44.65 19.30
CA ARG A 359 -13.90 45.33 18.00
C ARG A 359 -15.26 45.98 17.75
N ILE A 360 -16.34 45.43 18.33
CA ILE A 360 -17.68 46.01 18.23
C ILE A 360 -17.84 47.19 19.19
N GLU A 361 -17.20 47.17 20.36
CA GLU A 361 -17.15 48.32 21.27
C GLU A 361 -16.27 49.46 20.73
N GLU A 362 -15.11 49.15 20.15
CA GLU A 362 -14.24 50.12 19.49
C GLU A 362 -14.88 50.76 18.25
N SER A 363 -15.71 50.02 17.50
CA SER A 363 -16.44 50.59 16.35
C SER A 363 -17.58 51.51 16.77
N LYS A 364 -18.19 51.27 17.94
CA LYS A 364 -19.25 52.15 18.49
C LYS A 364 -18.69 53.42 19.14
N ALA A 365 -17.52 53.35 19.76
CA ALA A 365 -16.86 54.51 20.34
C ALA A 365 -16.28 55.49 19.29
N GLY A 366 -16.13 55.05 18.02
CA GLY A 366 -15.69 55.90 16.91
C GLY A 366 -16.81 56.65 16.17
N GLU A 367 -18.08 56.36 16.45
CA GLU A 367 -19.24 57.05 15.84
C GLU A 367 -19.84 58.15 16.74
N GLU A 368 -19.39 58.26 18.00
CA GLU A 368 -19.78 59.32 18.94
C GLU A 368 -18.59 60.25 19.28
N ASN A 369 -18.07 60.95 18.27
CA ASN A 369 -17.43 62.25 18.49
C ASN A 369 -17.38 63.03 17.16
N PRO A 370 -18.04 64.20 17.05
CA PRO A 370 -18.01 65.05 15.85
C PRO A 370 -16.64 65.67 15.56
#